data_AF-A0A1Y2JP15-F1
#
_entry.id   AF-A0A1Y2JP15-F1
#
_cell.length_a   1.000
_cell.length_b   1.000
_cell.length_c   1.000
_cell.angle_alpha   90.00
_cell.angle_beta   90.00
_cell.angle_gamma   90.00
#
_symmetry.space_group_name_H-M   'P 1'
#
loop_
_entity.id
_entity.type
_entity.pdbx_description
1 polymer ?
#
loop_
_entity_poly.entity_id
_entity_poly.type
_entity_poly.pdbx_seq_one_letter_code
_entity_poly.pdbx_strand_id
1 'polypeptide(L)'
;MFKQVISACCLVVITSLNSDARPYRMQHASECNVTMPCDFSNYAQIPNQRREVRDSLQIHRTKQLSVVANTNIAASDSPVSTRIVGGRPAGCPSSFCGCAAALRLFGRIVPELNLAANWLRFPRTSPAPGMVAARRGHVFVLEQHIGGDVWMAYDGNSGGRATRIHARSLRGYTVVNPRATLT
;
A
#
# COMPACT_ATOMS: atom_id res chain seq x y z
N MET A 1 -38.78 -47.81 -17.28
CA MET A 1 -39.18 -47.06 -16.07
C MET A 1 -38.20 -45.89 -15.89
N PHE A 2 -38.46 -44.77 -16.56
CA PHE A 2 -37.61 -43.56 -16.47
C PHE A 2 -38.14 -42.68 -15.34
N LYS A 3 -37.35 -42.50 -14.27
CA LYS A 3 -37.64 -41.53 -13.21
C LYS A 3 -37.12 -40.16 -13.65
N GLN A 4 -38.02 -39.25 -13.96
CA GLN A 4 -37.69 -37.85 -14.23
C GLN A 4 -37.44 -37.11 -12.92
N VAL A 5 -36.28 -36.45 -12.86
CA VAL A 5 -35.90 -35.46 -11.85
C VAL A 5 -36.30 -34.10 -12.42
N ILE A 6 -37.26 -33.43 -11.78
CA ILE A 6 -37.66 -32.04 -12.07
C ILE A 6 -37.28 -31.26 -10.80
N SER A 7 -36.13 -30.59 -10.79
CA SER A 7 -35.95 -29.18 -11.19
C SER A 7 -36.83 -28.24 -10.38
N ALA A 8 -36.29 -27.72 -9.28
CA ALA A 8 -36.82 -26.56 -8.59
C ALA A 8 -35.78 -25.44 -8.65
N CYS A 9 -35.77 -24.73 -9.78
CA CYS A 9 -35.28 -23.36 -9.88
C CYS A 9 -36.41 -22.44 -9.43
N CYS A 10 -36.31 -21.86 -8.24
CA CYS A 10 -37.07 -20.69 -7.74
C CYS A 10 -36.28 -20.19 -6.52
N LEU A 11 -35.95 -18.92 -6.27
CA LEU A 11 -36.27 -17.64 -6.89
C LEU A 11 -35.17 -16.67 -6.41
N VAL A 12 -34.73 -15.79 -7.32
CA VAL A 12 -33.91 -14.62 -7.01
C VAL A 12 -34.75 -13.65 -6.17
N VAL A 13 -34.28 -13.28 -4.98
CA VAL A 13 -34.70 -12.04 -4.31
C VAL A 13 -33.45 -11.26 -3.94
N ILE A 14 -33.13 -10.32 -4.82
CA ILE A 14 -32.21 -9.22 -4.56
C ILE A 14 -33.04 -8.15 -3.84
N THR A 15 -32.76 -7.90 -2.57
CA THR A 15 -33.16 -6.65 -1.91
C THR A 15 -31.90 -5.85 -1.59
N SER A 16 -31.57 -4.96 -2.52
CA SER A 16 -30.57 -3.91 -2.34
C SER A 16 -31.19 -2.72 -1.59
N LEU A 17 -30.35 -2.05 -0.80
CA LEU A 17 -30.44 -0.68 -0.28
C LEU A 17 -31.17 -0.49 1.06
N ASN A 18 -30.37 -0.24 2.10
CA ASN A 18 -30.24 1.11 2.68
C ASN A 18 -28.81 1.27 3.22
N SER A 19 -27.97 1.94 2.44
CA SER A 19 -26.69 2.45 2.95
C SER A 19 -27.03 3.73 3.71
N ASP A 20 -26.95 3.67 5.04
CA ASP A 20 -27.24 4.79 5.92
C ASP A 20 -26.12 5.84 5.78
N ALA A 21 -26.32 6.79 4.87
CA ALA A 21 -25.47 7.97 4.74
C ALA A 21 -25.76 8.88 5.92
N ARG A 22 -24.92 8.82 6.97
CA ARG A 22 -25.01 9.75 8.09
C ARG A 22 -24.96 11.19 7.56
N PRO A 23 -25.91 12.06 7.92
CA PRO A 23 -25.82 13.47 7.58
C PRO A 23 -24.62 14.07 8.30
N TYR A 24 -23.71 14.65 7.52
CA TYR A 24 -22.58 15.44 8.03
C TYR A 24 -23.15 16.69 8.71
N ARG A 25 -23.34 16.62 10.03
CA ARG A 25 -23.66 17.78 10.86
C ARG A 25 -22.35 18.53 11.08
N MET A 26 -22.18 19.68 10.42
CA MET A 26 -21.15 20.65 10.76
C MET A 26 -21.43 21.15 12.19
N GLN A 27 -20.77 20.56 13.18
CA GLN A 27 -20.55 21.26 14.44
C GLN A 27 -19.51 22.33 14.15
N HIS A 28 -19.96 23.57 14.12
CA HIS A 28 -19.11 24.75 14.07
C HIS A 28 -18.20 24.70 15.31
N ALA A 29 -16.94 24.30 15.13
CA ALA A 29 -15.93 24.51 16.13
C ALA A 29 -15.64 26.02 16.14
N SER A 30 -16.11 26.72 17.16
CA SER A 30 -15.61 28.06 17.47
C SER A 30 -14.12 27.91 17.74
N GLU A 31 -13.32 28.68 17.01
CA GLU A 31 -11.84 28.75 17.05
C GLU A 31 -11.11 27.88 16.03
N CYS A 32 -11.28 28.21 14.75
CA CYS A 32 -10.26 27.93 13.73
C CYS A 32 -9.73 29.26 13.17
N ASN A 33 -8.59 29.72 13.71
CA ASN A 33 -7.81 30.79 13.11
C ASN A 33 -6.92 30.23 11.98
N VAL A 34 -7.55 29.66 10.94
CA VAL A 34 -6.85 29.19 9.75
C VAL A 34 -7.50 29.83 8.54
N THR A 35 -6.97 30.98 8.13
CA THR A 35 -7.23 31.53 6.80
C THR A 35 -6.44 30.70 5.79
N MET A 36 -7.09 29.74 5.13
CA MET A 36 -6.51 29.08 3.95
C MET A 36 -6.70 29.99 2.73
N PRO A 37 -5.65 30.47 2.05
CA PRO A 37 -5.82 31.20 0.81
C PRO A 37 -6.22 30.22 -0.31
N CYS A 38 -7.38 30.47 -0.89
CA CYS A 38 -7.85 29.79 -2.10
C CYS A 38 -7.15 30.39 -3.33
N ASP A 39 -6.09 29.75 -3.84
CA ASP A 39 -5.59 30.01 -5.20
C ASP A 39 -6.20 28.99 -6.17
N PHE A 40 -7.33 29.37 -6.80
CA PHE A 40 -7.94 28.66 -7.93
C PHE A 40 -7.93 29.50 -9.22
N SER A 41 -6.86 30.26 -9.46
CA SER A 41 -6.77 31.15 -10.62
C SER A 41 -5.82 30.59 -11.68
N ASN A 42 -6.17 29.48 -12.38
CA ASN A 42 -5.66 29.26 -13.75
C ASN A 42 -6.36 28.19 -14.62
N TYR A 43 -7.69 28.11 -14.63
CA TYR A 43 -8.41 27.43 -15.72
C TYR A 43 -9.57 28.29 -16.22
N ALA A 44 -9.23 29.35 -16.97
CA ALA A 44 -10.09 29.95 -18.00
C ALA A 44 -9.29 31.03 -18.74
N GLN A 45 -8.63 30.67 -19.83
CA GLN A 45 -8.22 31.66 -20.84
C GLN A 45 -9.19 31.54 -22.02
N ILE A 46 -10.03 32.55 -22.27
CA ILE A 46 -10.20 33.30 -23.56
C ILE A 46 -10.90 34.67 -23.22
N PRO A 47 -10.93 35.70 -24.10
CA PRO A 47 -9.99 36.82 -24.18
C PRO A 47 -10.65 38.21 -23.97
N ASN A 48 -9.82 39.26 -24.09
CA ASN A 48 -10.13 40.70 -24.14
C ASN A 48 -10.26 41.42 -22.79
N GLN A 49 -9.23 42.15 -22.38
CA GLN A 49 -9.23 43.61 -22.54
C GLN A 49 -7.89 44.23 -22.15
N ARG A 50 -7.42 45.04 -23.08
CA ARG A 50 -6.38 46.05 -23.03
C ARG A 50 -6.47 46.91 -21.75
N ARG A 51 -5.39 46.98 -20.96
CA ARG A 51 -4.88 48.24 -20.38
C ARG A 51 -3.46 48.09 -19.83
N GLU A 52 -2.58 48.87 -20.44
CA GLU A 52 -1.25 49.23 -19.97
C GLU A 52 -1.32 49.94 -18.61
N VAL A 53 -0.24 49.84 -17.83
CA VAL A 53 0.40 50.83 -16.94
C VAL A 53 1.36 50.01 -16.03
N ARG A 54 2.64 49.84 -16.39
CA ARG A 54 3.80 50.70 -16.07
C ARG A 54 4.20 50.71 -14.58
N ASP A 55 5.39 50.13 -14.37
CA ASP A 55 6.52 50.64 -13.59
C ASP A 55 6.67 50.39 -12.06
N SER A 56 7.95 50.11 -11.74
CA SER A 56 8.70 50.47 -10.52
C SER A 56 8.86 49.45 -9.37
N LEU A 57 10.01 48.77 -9.40
CA LEU A 57 11.09 48.79 -8.39
C LEU A 57 10.75 49.27 -6.96
N GLN A 58 11.14 48.47 -5.94
CA GLN A 58 12.00 48.81 -4.77
C GLN A 58 12.01 47.60 -3.79
N ILE A 59 13.12 46.87 -3.62
CA ILE A 59 14.18 47.09 -2.62
C ILE A 59 13.66 47.18 -1.17
N HIS A 60 13.80 46.10 -0.39
CA HIS A 60 13.96 46.07 1.08
C HIS A 60 14.71 44.76 1.43
N ARG A 61 16.04 44.74 1.54
CA ARG A 61 16.90 45.16 2.66
C ARG A 61 16.75 44.30 3.94
N THR A 62 17.61 43.27 4.00
CA THR A 62 18.33 42.70 5.16
C THR A 62 17.61 42.44 6.49
N LYS A 63 17.67 41.18 6.95
CA LYS A 63 18.23 40.80 8.27
C LYS A 63 18.57 39.30 8.28
N GLN A 64 19.86 38.98 8.21
CA GLN A 64 20.37 37.68 8.62
C GLN A 64 20.29 37.60 10.14
N LEU A 65 19.68 36.54 10.66
CA LEU A 65 19.77 36.12 12.05
C LEU A 65 20.27 34.68 12.05
N SER A 66 21.54 34.53 12.44
CA SER A 66 22.15 33.25 12.79
C SER A 66 21.57 32.77 14.12
N VAL A 67 20.72 31.75 14.07
CA VAL A 67 20.28 31.03 15.27
C VAL A 67 21.29 29.91 15.53
N VAL A 68 21.94 30.01 16.69
CA VAL A 68 22.76 28.95 17.28
C VAL A 68 21.86 27.74 17.54
N ALA A 69 22.06 26.66 16.79
CA ALA A 69 21.34 25.40 17.00
C ALA A 69 22.05 24.58 18.08
N ASN A 70 21.63 24.77 19.33
CA ASN A 70 21.87 23.80 20.38
C ASN A 70 20.73 22.78 20.40
N THR A 71 21.12 21.51 20.58
CA THR A 71 20.30 20.34 20.93
C THR A 71 19.33 19.81 19.87
N ASN A 72 19.65 18.64 19.33
CA ASN A 72 19.05 17.36 19.72
C ASN A 72 19.42 16.33 18.65
N ILE A 73 19.81 15.13 19.08
CA ILE A 73 19.93 13.97 18.20
C ILE A 73 18.55 13.78 17.59
N ALA A 74 18.35 14.29 16.38
CA ALA A 74 17.19 13.97 15.57
C ALA A 74 17.24 12.46 15.40
N ALA A 75 16.34 11.75 16.08
CA ALA A 75 15.98 10.40 15.70
C ALA A 75 15.74 10.47 14.19
N SER A 76 16.56 9.75 13.45
CA SER A 76 16.47 9.63 12.01
C SER A 76 15.18 8.89 11.70
N ASP A 77 14.07 9.62 11.70
CA ASP A 77 12.82 9.20 11.08
C ASP A 77 13.03 9.27 9.57
N SER A 78 13.92 8.41 9.08
CA SER A 78 14.05 8.15 7.66
C SER A 78 12.71 7.58 7.25
N PRO A 79 11.95 8.24 6.36
CA PRO A 79 10.70 7.67 5.88
C PRO A 79 11.02 6.27 5.37
N VAL A 80 10.38 5.24 5.92
CA VAL A 80 10.62 3.86 5.50
C VAL A 80 10.19 3.76 4.04
N SER A 81 11.17 3.97 3.16
CA SER A 81 10.90 4.25 1.76
C SER A 81 10.52 2.96 1.04
N THR A 82 9.45 3.02 0.27
CA THR A 82 9.12 1.96 -0.67
C THR A 82 10.12 1.98 -1.81
N ARG A 83 10.74 0.84 -2.08
CA ARG A 83 11.60 0.63 -3.26
C ARG A 83 10.95 -0.36 -4.22
N ILE A 84 10.75 0.03 -5.48
CA ILE A 84 10.41 -0.91 -6.55
C ILE A 84 11.69 -1.61 -7.01
N VAL A 85 11.69 -2.93 -7.02
CA VAL A 85 12.87 -3.75 -7.40
C VAL A 85 12.64 -4.57 -8.68
N GLY A 86 11.42 -4.55 -9.23
CA GLY A 86 11.14 -5.19 -10.51
C GLY A 86 9.65 -5.33 -10.80
N GLY A 87 9.33 -6.06 -11.87
CA GLY A 87 7.98 -6.43 -12.26
C GLY A 87 7.72 -7.93 -12.11
N ARG A 88 6.84 -8.47 -12.95
CA ARG A 88 6.58 -9.91 -13.05
C ARG A 88 7.80 -10.63 -13.63
N PRO A 89 8.39 -11.62 -12.93
CA PRO A 89 9.47 -12.42 -13.49
C PRO A 89 9.01 -13.27 -14.67
N ALA A 90 9.92 -13.57 -15.60
CA ALA A 90 9.66 -14.49 -16.71
C ALA A 90 9.28 -15.88 -16.17
N GLY A 91 8.29 -16.53 -16.78
CA GLY A 91 7.76 -17.82 -16.33
C GLY A 91 6.78 -17.76 -15.15
N CYS A 92 6.65 -16.63 -14.45
CA CYS A 92 5.65 -16.48 -13.39
C CYS A 92 4.24 -16.16 -13.94
N PRO A 93 3.17 -16.60 -13.25
CA PRO A 93 1.78 -16.28 -13.61
C PRO A 93 1.48 -14.78 -13.46
N SER A 94 0.31 -14.32 -13.94
CA SER A 94 -0.09 -12.91 -13.82
C SER A 94 -0.24 -12.45 -12.36
N SER A 95 -0.67 -13.34 -11.46
CA SER A 95 -0.68 -13.15 -10.01
C SER A 95 0.56 -13.81 -9.40
N PHE A 96 1.67 -13.08 -9.34
CA PHE A 96 3.00 -13.65 -9.12
C PHE A 96 3.57 -13.48 -7.70
N CYS A 97 2.75 -13.16 -6.69
CA CYS A 97 3.26 -12.99 -5.30
C CYS A 97 3.96 -14.26 -4.80
N GLY A 98 3.35 -15.44 -5.00
CA GLY A 98 3.95 -16.73 -4.64
C GLY A 98 5.18 -17.07 -5.48
N CYS A 99 5.11 -16.89 -6.79
CA CYS A 99 6.24 -17.16 -7.68
C CYS A 99 7.47 -16.30 -7.37
N ALA A 100 7.28 -15.00 -7.10
CA ALA A 100 8.35 -14.10 -6.70
C ALA A 100 8.96 -14.48 -5.35
N ALA A 101 8.14 -14.88 -4.37
CA ALA A 101 8.63 -15.36 -3.08
C ALA A 101 9.46 -16.65 -3.23
N ALA A 102 9.02 -17.59 -4.08
CA ALA A 102 9.76 -18.82 -4.38
C ALA A 102 11.11 -18.53 -5.04
N LEU A 103 11.16 -17.60 -6.00
CA LEU A 103 12.41 -17.16 -6.62
C LEU A 103 13.35 -16.50 -5.59
N ARG A 104 12.83 -15.65 -4.70
CA ARG A 104 13.61 -14.98 -3.66
C ARG A 104 14.24 -15.96 -2.67
N LEU A 105 13.53 -17.02 -2.31
CA LEU A 105 13.94 -17.97 -1.26
C LEU A 105 14.71 -19.18 -1.79
N PHE A 106 14.29 -19.71 -2.94
CA PHE A 106 14.78 -20.97 -3.48
C PHE A 106 15.56 -20.80 -4.78
N GLY A 107 15.61 -19.59 -5.35
CA GLY A 107 16.30 -19.31 -6.61
C GLY A 107 15.63 -19.92 -7.85
N ARG A 108 14.44 -20.52 -7.70
CA ARG A 108 13.72 -21.19 -8.80
C ARG A 108 12.21 -21.03 -8.66
N ILE A 109 11.51 -21.19 -9.77
CA ILE A 109 10.04 -21.28 -9.78
C ILE A 109 9.65 -22.64 -9.21
N VAL A 110 8.75 -22.62 -8.22
CA VAL A 110 8.13 -23.81 -7.63
C VAL A 110 6.64 -23.69 -7.93
N PRO A 111 6.12 -24.36 -8.98
CA PRO A 111 4.74 -24.18 -9.44
C PRO A 111 3.68 -24.37 -8.35
N GLU A 112 3.92 -25.30 -7.43
CA GLU A 112 3.04 -25.61 -6.30
C GLU A 112 2.92 -24.42 -5.33
N LEU A 113 3.90 -23.52 -5.30
CA LEU A 113 3.93 -22.32 -4.46
C LEU A 113 3.52 -21.05 -5.21
N ASN A 114 3.13 -21.15 -6.48
CA ASN A 114 2.61 -19.97 -7.20
C ASN A 114 1.31 -19.44 -6.56
N LEU A 115 0.47 -20.36 -6.05
CA LEU A 115 -0.75 -20.00 -5.32
C LEU A 115 -0.42 -19.66 -3.87
N ALA A 116 -0.74 -18.44 -3.44
CA ALA A 116 -0.45 -17.94 -2.09
C ALA A 116 -1.02 -18.86 -0.97
N ALA A 117 -2.19 -19.46 -1.18
CA ALA A 117 -2.80 -20.37 -0.21
C ALA A 117 -1.93 -21.61 0.10
N ASN A 118 -1.12 -22.09 -0.86
CA ASN A 118 -0.30 -23.28 -0.66
C ASN A 118 0.88 -23.03 0.29
N TRP A 119 1.29 -21.78 0.48
CA TRP A 119 2.31 -21.42 1.48
C TRP A 119 1.84 -21.70 2.92
N LEU A 120 0.53 -21.72 3.16
CA LEU A 120 -0.02 -22.04 4.48
C LEU A 120 0.16 -23.52 4.89
N ARG A 121 0.69 -24.37 3.99
CA ARG A 121 1.06 -25.75 4.30
C ARG A 121 2.38 -25.86 5.05
N PHE A 122 3.24 -24.84 4.97
CA PHE A 122 4.46 -24.78 5.77
C PHE A 122 4.13 -24.61 7.25
N PRO A 123 4.97 -25.16 8.16
CA PRO A 123 4.72 -25.04 9.58
C PRO A 123 4.77 -23.58 10.02
N ARG A 124 3.83 -23.21 10.91
CA ARG A 124 3.76 -21.88 11.49
C ARG A 124 4.99 -21.62 12.36
N THR A 125 5.47 -20.38 12.37
CA THR A 125 6.66 -19.98 13.12
C THR A 125 6.56 -18.52 13.54
N SER A 126 7.46 -18.10 14.44
CA SER A 126 7.63 -16.70 14.81
C SER A 126 8.21 -15.87 13.65
N PRO A 127 7.86 -14.57 13.52
CA PRO A 127 8.46 -13.66 12.54
C PRO A 127 9.99 -13.60 12.66
N ALA A 128 10.68 -13.88 11.56
CA ALA A 128 12.13 -13.78 11.44
C ALA A 128 12.53 -13.50 9.98
N PRO A 129 13.73 -12.94 9.72
CA PRO A 129 14.24 -12.79 8.35
C PRO A 129 14.23 -14.12 7.58
N GLY A 130 13.76 -14.07 6.34
CA GLY A 130 13.62 -15.23 5.47
C GLY A 130 12.40 -16.11 5.77
N MET A 131 11.55 -15.75 6.73
CA MET A 131 10.23 -16.34 6.89
C MET A 131 9.24 -15.70 5.92
N VAL A 132 8.08 -16.32 5.79
CA VAL A 132 7.05 -15.90 4.83
C VAL A 132 5.79 -15.54 5.58
N ALA A 133 5.23 -14.38 5.27
CA ALA A 133 3.89 -14.00 5.70
C ALA A 133 2.90 -14.36 4.60
N ALA A 134 1.99 -15.29 4.88
CA ALA A 134 1.04 -15.82 3.89
C ALA A 134 -0.42 -15.69 4.36
N ARG A 135 -1.31 -15.53 3.38
CA ARG A 135 -2.76 -15.70 3.48
C ARG A 135 -3.29 -16.20 2.14
N ARG A 136 -4.57 -16.58 2.08
CA ARG A 136 -5.17 -17.25 0.89
C ARG A 136 -5.02 -16.50 -0.44
N GLY A 137 -4.79 -15.18 -0.44
CA GLY A 137 -4.63 -14.39 -1.67
C GLY A 137 -3.32 -13.60 -1.79
N HIS A 138 -2.44 -13.63 -0.79
CA HIS A 138 -1.21 -12.84 -0.85
C HIS A 138 -0.10 -13.45 0.00
N VAL A 139 1.14 -13.28 -0.44
CA VAL A 139 2.32 -13.80 0.25
C VAL A 139 3.52 -12.91 -0.03
N PHE A 140 4.35 -12.69 0.99
CA PHE A 140 5.60 -11.93 0.88
C PHE A 140 6.67 -12.48 1.83
N VAL A 141 7.94 -12.18 1.53
CA VAL A 141 9.09 -12.63 2.33
C VAL A 141 9.48 -11.53 3.31
N LEU A 142 9.77 -11.91 4.56
CA LEU A 142 10.24 -11.00 5.59
C LEU A 142 11.75 -10.78 5.43
N GLU A 143 12.17 -9.53 5.26
CA GLU A 143 13.59 -9.16 5.09
C GLU A 143 14.17 -8.62 6.40
N GLN A 144 13.53 -7.63 7.01
CA GLN A 144 14.04 -6.95 8.21
C GLN A 144 12.90 -6.52 9.13
N HIS A 145 13.06 -6.70 10.45
CA HIS A 145 12.10 -6.17 11.42
C HIS A 145 12.26 -4.67 11.55
N ILE A 146 11.15 -3.93 11.47
CA ILE A 146 11.16 -2.47 11.65
C ILE A 146 10.69 -2.14 13.08
N GLY A 147 9.58 -2.76 13.52
CA GLY A 147 9.04 -2.57 14.87
C GLY A 147 7.61 -3.10 14.97
N GLY A 148 7.24 -3.61 16.15
CA GLY A 148 5.92 -4.24 16.37
C GLY A 148 5.62 -5.32 15.32
N ASP A 149 4.43 -5.23 14.71
CA ASP A 149 4.01 -6.12 13.62
C ASP A 149 4.48 -5.67 12.23
N VAL A 150 5.38 -4.69 12.13
CA VAL A 150 5.80 -4.10 10.85
C VAL A 150 7.19 -4.62 10.46
N TRP A 151 7.27 -5.14 9.23
CA TRP A 151 8.47 -5.72 8.65
C TRP A 151 8.75 -5.12 7.28
N MET A 152 10.03 -4.92 6.96
CA MET A 152 10.45 -4.72 5.59
C MET A 152 10.20 -6.03 4.83
N ALA A 153 9.40 -5.95 3.78
CA ALA A 153 8.92 -7.12 3.04
C ALA A 153 9.35 -7.06 1.58
N TYR A 154 9.87 -8.18 1.07
CA TYR A 154 9.96 -8.43 -0.36
C TYR A 154 8.60 -8.93 -0.86
N ASP A 155 7.87 -8.05 -1.51
CA ASP A 155 6.44 -8.17 -1.82
C ASP A 155 6.20 -8.14 -3.34
N GLY A 156 6.09 -9.32 -3.93
CA GLY A 156 5.79 -9.51 -5.35
C GLY A 156 4.32 -9.31 -5.67
N ASN A 157 4.03 -8.81 -6.87
CA ASN A 157 2.67 -8.49 -7.32
C ASN A 157 1.93 -7.52 -6.40
N SER A 158 2.67 -6.57 -5.82
CA SER A 158 2.16 -5.49 -4.98
C SER A 158 2.12 -4.17 -5.76
N GLY A 159 1.31 -3.21 -5.30
CA GLY A 159 1.24 -1.84 -5.84
C GLY A 159 1.38 -1.71 -7.36
N GLY A 160 0.32 -2.04 -8.10
CA GLY A 160 0.34 -1.91 -9.57
C GLY A 160 1.08 -3.05 -10.28
N ARG A 161 1.07 -4.28 -9.71
CA ARG A 161 1.70 -5.48 -10.30
C ARG A 161 3.23 -5.38 -10.38
N ALA A 162 3.84 -4.75 -9.39
CA ALA A 162 5.28 -4.63 -9.23
C ALA A 162 5.81 -5.58 -8.13
N THR A 163 7.12 -5.70 -8.05
CA THR A 163 7.83 -6.28 -6.91
C THR A 163 8.45 -5.13 -6.11
N ARG A 164 8.12 -5.04 -4.83
CA ARG A 164 8.51 -3.95 -3.94
C ARG A 164 9.23 -4.47 -2.70
N ILE A 165 10.18 -3.68 -2.21
CA ILE A 165 10.71 -3.78 -0.85
C ILE A 165 10.11 -2.61 -0.07
N HIS A 166 9.22 -2.90 0.89
CA HIS A 166 8.50 -1.87 1.65
C HIS A 166 8.03 -2.35 3.02
N ALA A 167 7.72 -1.42 3.91
CA ALA A 167 7.13 -1.71 5.21
C ALA A 167 5.75 -2.37 5.07
N ARG A 168 5.55 -3.49 5.74
CA ARG A 168 4.30 -4.23 5.75
C ARG A 168 3.94 -4.72 7.14
N SER A 169 2.68 -4.50 7.52
CA SER A 169 2.12 -5.11 8.71
C SER A 169 1.85 -6.60 8.48
N LEU A 170 2.16 -7.42 9.48
CA LEU A 170 1.84 -8.84 9.54
C LEU A 170 0.36 -9.11 9.91
N ARG A 171 -0.41 -8.07 10.24
CA ARG A 171 -1.82 -8.23 10.64
C ARG A 171 -2.62 -8.95 9.56
N GLY A 172 -3.25 -10.07 9.95
CA GLY A 172 -4.03 -10.92 9.04
C GLY A 172 -3.19 -11.86 8.16
N TYR A 173 -1.89 -12.00 8.45
CA TYR A 173 -1.03 -13.01 7.84
C TYR A 173 -0.65 -14.08 8.87
N THR A 174 -0.47 -15.30 8.37
CA THR A 174 0.19 -16.37 9.11
C THR A 174 1.66 -16.39 8.71
N VAL A 175 2.57 -16.36 9.68
CA VAL A 175 4.00 -16.52 9.41
C VAL A 175 4.35 -18.00 9.39
N VAL A 176 5.03 -18.43 8.33
CA VAL A 176 5.40 -19.82 8.08
C VAL A 176 6.90 -19.96 7.79
N ASN A 177 7.45 -21.14 8.07
CA ASN A 177 8.84 -21.48 7.78
C ASN A 177 8.95 -22.24 6.44
N PRO A 178 9.38 -21.58 5.34
CA PRO A 178 9.46 -22.20 4.02
C PRO A 178 10.65 -23.17 3.85
N ARG A 179 11.54 -23.27 4.84
CA ARG A 179 12.70 -24.18 4.83
C ARG A 179 12.50 -25.41 5.71
N ALA A 180 11.44 -25.44 6.50
CA ALA A 180 11.07 -26.63 7.24
C ALA A 180 10.38 -27.64 6.31
N THR A 181 10.58 -28.92 6.59
CA THR A 181 9.91 -30.01 5.90
C THR A 181 8.39 -29.84 6.05
N LEU A 182 7.65 -29.98 4.94
CA LEU A 182 6.19 -30.00 4.97
C LEU A 182 5.74 -31.20 5.81
N THR A 183 5.04 -30.94 6.93
CA THR A 183 4.36 -31.96 7.73
C THR A 183 3.01 -32.31 7.13
#